data_AF-A0A554IPS3-F1
#
_entry.id   AF-A0A554IPS3-F1
#
_cell.length_a   1.000
_cell.length_b   1.000
_cell.length_c   1.000
_cell.angle_alpha   90.00
_cell.angle_beta   90.00
_cell.angle_gamma   90.00
#
_symmetry.space_group_name_H-M   'P 1'
#
loop_
_entity.id
_entity.type
_entity.pdbx_description
1 polymer ?
#
loop_
_entity_poly.entity_id
_entity_poly.type
_entity_poly.pdbx_seq_one_letter_code
_entity_poly.pdbx_strand_id
1 'polypeptide(L)'
;YELDKAARPIGAFIDDLSTWYLRRSRERIKSDVLEEKEEALGTLRFVLLELSKVMAPFTPFFAEYLFLQVNGQWSIVNGSQSVHLENWPFIDSRFKIQDSSTLTDMEEVRKIVSLALEARARANVKVRQPLASLFVKDKGLRIKDSVPLLDLIKDEVNVKAVSFDSARSQEVALDTALTPELIDEGQFRELLRMVQETRKKMGFKPGEFADLMVKAEGASRRFVEQHGRKLMEVATLRGISFADTVEGETFQAGEIVLVLALVKS
;
A
#
# COMPACT_ATOMS: atom_id res chain seq x y z
N TYR A 1 -35.50 17.05 5.72
CA TYR A 1 -34.17 16.47 5.99
C TYR A 1 -33.51 16.11 4.68
N GLU A 2 -32.22 16.40 4.52
CA GLU A 2 -31.43 16.08 3.31
C GLU A 2 -30.63 14.79 3.53
N LEU A 3 -31.33 13.65 3.54
CA LEU A 3 -30.75 12.34 3.87
C LEU A 3 -29.65 11.91 2.89
N ASP A 4 -29.79 12.29 1.62
CA ASP A 4 -28.83 12.03 0.56
C ASP A 4 -27.49 12.72 0.83
N LYS A 5 -27.51 13.99 1.25
CA LYS A 5 -26.30 14.74 1.60
C LYS A 5 -25.64 14.21 2.86
N ALA A 6 -26.42 13.72 3.82
CA ALA A 6 -25.90 13.15 5.06
C ALA A 6 -25.26 11.76 4.85
N ALA A 7 -25.78 10.93 3.95
CA ALA A 7 -25.27 9.58 3.72
C ALA A 7 -24.05 9.51 2.79
N ARG A 8 -23.96 10.37 1.76
CA ARG A 8 -22.88 10.34 0.75
C ARG A 8 -21.45 10.38 1.34
N PRO A 9 -21.13 11.22 2.33
CA PRO A 9 -19.78 11.28 2.89
C PRO A 9 -19.31 9.97 3.53
N ILE A 10 -20.24 9.13 4.01
CA ILE A 10 -19.90 7.85 4.66
C ILE A 10 -19.19 6.93 3.66
N GLY A 11 -19.72 6.80 2.45
CA GLY A 11 -19.10 5.97 1.40
C GLY A 11 -17.72 6.48 1.02
N ALA A 12 -17.59 7.79 0.76
CA ALA A 12 -16.31 8.41 0.43
C ALA A 12 -15.26 8.23 1.54
N PHE A 13 -15.67 8.30 2.81
CA PHE A 13 -14.80 8.04 3.94
C PHE A 13 -14.35 6.57 4.02
N ILE A 14 -15.26 5.61 3.81
CA ILE A 14 -14.92 4.18 3.82
C ILE A 14 -13.92 3.86 2.70
N ASP A 15 -14.13 4.41 1.51
CA ASP A 15 -13.22 4.26 0.38
C ASP A 15 -11.83 4.82 0.73
N ASP A 16 -11.78 5.98 1.38
CA ASP A 16 -10.53 6.60 1.80
C ASP A 16 -9.78 5.76 2.85
N LEU A 17 -10.49 5.34 3.91
CA LEU A 17 -9.97 4.51 4.98
C LEU A 17 -9.40 3.19 4.42
N SER A 18 -10.08 2.60 3.45
CA SER A 18 -9.68 1.33 2.83
C SER A 18 -8.46 1.48 1.90
N THR A 19 -8.51 2.44 0.97
CA THR A 19 -7.54 2.54 -0.13
C THR A 19 -6.23 3.20 0.27
N TRP A 20 -6.28 4.14 1.22
CA TRP A 20 -5.11 4.87 1.70
C TRP A 20 -4.66 4.40 3.08
N TYR A 21 -5.51 4.57 4.10
CA TYR A 21 -5.09 4.36 5.48
C TYR A 21 -4.77 2.90 5.78
N LEU A 22 -5.70 1.96 5.54
CA LEU A 22 -5.48 0.54 5.84
C LEU A 22 -4.35 -0.07 5.01
N ARG A 23 -4.24 0.31 3.73
CA ARG A 23 -3.16 -0.18 2.86
C ARG A 23 -1.78 0.25 3.38
N ARG A 24 -1.61 1.51 3.81
CA ARG A 24 -0.32 2.01 4.33
C ARG A 24 -0.05 1.57 5.76
N SER A 25 -1.08 1.47 6.59
CA SER A 25 -0.94 1.05 7.98
C SER A 25 -0.76 -0.46 8.15
N ARG A 26 -0.91 -1.26 7.08
CA ARG A 26 -0.78 -2.73 7.12
C ARG A 26 0.55 -3.22 7.69
N GLU A 27 1.65 -2.57 7.32
CA GLU A 27 2.97 -2.95 7.84
C GLU A 27 3.11 -2.60 9.32
N ARG A 28 2.59 -1.43 9.75
CA ARG A 28 2.54 -1.05 11.17
C ARG A 28 1.68 -2.01 12.00
N ILE A 29 0.55 -2.47 11.45
CA ILE A 29 -0.35 -3.43 12.11
C ILE A 29 0.32 -4.81 12.29
N LYS A 30 1.24 -5.17 11.37
CA LYS A 30 2.03 -6.40 11.42
C LYS A 30 3.39 -6.24 12.09
N SER A 31 3.73 -5.03 12.54
CA SER A 31 5.02 -4.73 13.16
C SER A 31 5.20 -5.60 14.41
N ASP A 32 6.43 -6.09 14.60
CA ASP A 32 6.84 -6.76 15.83
C ASP A 32 7.09 -5.75 16.97
N VAL A 33 7.20 -4.45 16.64
CA VAL A 33 7.30 -3.37 17.62
C VAL A 33 5.93 -3.10 18.22
N LEU A 34 5.79 -3.37 19.52
CA LEU A 34 4.52 -3.29 20.22
C LEU A 34 3.89 -1.89 20.15
N GLU A 35 4.69 -0.83 20.37
CA GLU A 35 4.23 0.55 20.36
C GLU A 35 3.62 0.97 19.01
N GLU A 36 4.32 0.74 17.90
CA GLU A 36 3.82 1.06 16.56
C GLU A 36 2.51 0.33 16.24
N LYS A 37 2.42 -0.92 16.67
CA LYS A 37 1.25 -1.77 16.47
C LYS A 37 0.06 -1.29 17.31
N GLU A 38 0.29 -0.93 18.57
CA GLU A 38 -0.73 -0.38 19.47
C GLU A 38 -1.25 0.95 18.97
N GLU A 39 -0.39 1.85 18.50
CA GLU A 39 -0.79 3.14 17.91
C GLU A 39 -1.66 2.96 16.66
N ALA A 40 -1.23 2.09 15.74
CA ALA A 40 -1.92 1.85 14.48
C ALA A 40 -3.30 1.19 14.70
N LEU A 41 -3.35 0.17 15.57
CA LEU A 41 -4.59 -0.51 15.93
C LEU A 41 -5.49 0.37 16.78
N GLY A 42 -4.94 1.17 17.70
CA GLY A 42 -5.68 2.10 18.54
C GLY A 42 -6.40 3.17 17.71
N THR A 43 -5.70 3.76 16.74
CA THR A 43 -6.28 4.73 15.81
C THR A 43 -7.36 4.09 14.94
N LEU A 44 -7.09 2.90 14.36
CA LEU A 44 -8.08 2.18 13.56
C LEU A 44 -9.33 1.84 14.38
N ARG A 45 -9.15 1.38 15.61
CA ARG A 45 -10.22 1.07 16.54
C ARG A 45 -11.10 2.28 16.82
N PHE A 46 -10.48 3.43 17.13
CA PHE A 46 -11.20 4.68 17.34
C PHE A 46 -12.05 5.05 16.12
N VAL A 47 -11.44 5.05 14.93
CA VAL A 47 -12.12 5.38 13.67
C VAL A 47 -13.31 4.46 13.40
N LEU A 48 -13.16 3.15 13.57
CA LEU A 48 -14.24 2.20 13.32
C LEU A 48 -15.41 2.36 14.31
N LEU A 49 -15.12 2.67 15.58
CA LEU A 49 -16.16 2.95 16.57
C LEU A 49 -16.92 4.24 16.23
N GLU A 50 -16.23 5.32 15.90
CA GLU A 50 -16.89 6.57 15.50
C GLU A 50 -17.68 6.42 14.19
N LEU A 51 -17.13 5.70 13.21
CA LEU A 51 -17.82 5.36 11.97
C LEU A 51 -19.10 4.56 12.25
N SER A 52 -19.07 3.58 13.15
CA SER A 52 -20.27 2.81 13.52
C SER A 52 -21.39 3.71 14.07
N LYS A 53 -21.06 4.71 14.89
CA LYS A 53 -22.05 5.68 15.43
C LYS A 53 -22.66 6.53 14.32
N VAL A 54 -21.85 7.03 13.39
CA VAL A 54 -22.32 7.81 12.22
C VAL A 54 -23.18 6.97 11.29
N MET A 55 -22.84 5.69 11.12
CA MET A 55 -23.56 4.76 10.26
C MET A 55 -24.87 4.24 10.87
N ALA A 56 -25.02 4.26 12.20
CA ALA A 56 -26.16 3.66 12.91
C ALA A 56 -27.54 4.08 12.37
N PRO A 57 -27.80 5.37 12.03
CA PRO A 57 -29.09 5.79 11.48
C PRO A 57 -29.38 5.28 10.05
N PHE A 58 -28.34 4.91 9.28
CA PHE A 58 -28.46 4.53 7.87
C PHE A 58 -28.34 3.01 7.65
N THR A 59 -27.46 2.34 8.39
CA THR A 59 -27.18 0.90 8.27
C THR A 59 -27.15 0.26 9.67
N PRO A 60 -28.28 0.21 10.39
CA PRO A 60 -28.31 -0.08 11.83
C PRO A 60 -27.75 -1.45 12.20
N PHE A 61 -28.04 -2.49 11.41
CA PHE A 61 -27.54 -3.84 11.67
C PHE A 61 -26.03 -3.96 11.44
N PHE A 62 -25.51 -3.29 10.41
CA PHE A 62 -24.08 -3.34 10.12
C PHE A 62 -23.27 -2.47 11.09
N ALA A 63 -23.82 -1.31 11.47
CA ALA A 63 -23.24 -0.46 12.50
C ALA A 63 -23.13 -1.19 13.85
N GLU A 64 -24.20 -1.89 14.27
CA GLU A 64 -24.19 -2.71 15.48
C GLU A 64 -23.16 -3.83 15.39
N TYR A 65 -23.16 -4.57 14.27
CA TYR A 65 -22.17 -5.63 14.05
C TYR A 65 -20.74 -5.09 14.15
N LEU A 66 -20.41 -4.00 13.45
CA LEU A 66 -19.08 -3.40 13.48
C LEU A 66 -18.70 -2.94 14.89
N PHE A 67 -19.60 -2.24 15.58
CA PHE A 67 -19.38 -1.76 16.94
C PHE A 67 -19.06 -2.91 17.89
N LEU A 68 -19.86 -3.97 17.89
CA LEU A 68 -19.65 -5.13 18.76
C LEU A 68 -18.36 -5.88 18.43
N GLN A 69 -18.02 -6.06 17.15
CA GLN A 69 -16.77 -6.73 16.76
C GLN A 69 -15.53 -5.96 17.21
N VAL A 70 -15.55 -4.63 17.14
CA VAL A 70 -14.41 -3.77 17.49
C VAL A 70 -14.34 -3.51 18.99
N ASN A 71 -15.50 -3.37 19.64
CA ASN A 71 -15.58 -3.13 21.08
C ASN A 71 -15.34 -4.42 21.89
N GLY A 72 -15.71 -5.57 21.34
CA GLY A 72 -15.49 -6.88 21.94
C GLY A 72 -16.02 -6.96 23.37
N GLN A 73 -15.25 -7.59 24.27
CA GLN A 73 -15.57 -7.68 25.70
C GLN A 73 -15.50 -6.33 26.44
N TRP A 74 -14.88 -5.30 25.85
CA TRP A 74 -14.78 -3.96 26.45
C TRP A 74 -16.16 -3.29 26.56
N SER A 75 -17.10 -3.65 25.68
CA SER A 75 -18.52 -3.24 25.75
C SER A 75 -19.18 -3.61 27.08
N ILE A 76 -18.82 -4.77 27.64
CA ILE A 76 -19.38 -5.33 28.87
C ILE A 76 -18.83 -4.61 30.10
N VAL A 77 -17.56 -4.18 30.05
CA VAL A 77 -16.86 -3.54 31.18
C VAL A 77 -17.20 -2.05 31.29
N ASN A 78 -17.37 -1.34 30.18
CA ASN A 78 -17.65 0.11 30.17
C ASN A 78 -19.13 0.48 30.05
N GLY A 79 -20.04 -0.49 29.95
CA GLY A 79 -21.49 -0.26 29.86
C GLY A 79 -22.00 0.14 28.47
N SER A 80 -21.12 0.28 27.48
CA SER A 80 -21.45 0.56 26.07
C SER A 80 -21.88 -0.71 25.34
N GLN A 81 -23.15 -1.11 25.50
CA GLN A 81 -23.67 -2.40 25.03
C GLN A 81 -24.10 -2.44 23.56
N SER A 82 -24.49 -1.31 22.99
CA SER A 82 -24.99 -1.21 21.61
C SER A 82 -24.68 0.17 21.04
N VAL A 83 -24.40 0.24 19.74
CA VAL A 83 -24.14 1.51 19.06
C VAL A 83 -25.36 2.45 19.10
N HIS A 84 -26.57 1.88 19.21
CA HIS A 84 -27.83 2.64 19.22
C HIS A 84 -28.10 3.33 20.55
N LEU A 85 -27.33 3.00 21.58
CA LEU A 85 -27.38 3.65 22.90
C LEU A 85 -26.24 4.66 23.10
N GLU A 86 -25.35 4.78 22.11
CA GLU A 86 -24.24 5.72 22.15
C GLU A 86 -24.70 7.13 21.82
N ASN A 87 -23.99 8.11 22.38
CA ASN A 87 -24.18 9.50 22.01
C ASN A 87 -23.66 9.76 20.59
N TRP A 88 -24.29 10.71 19.90
CA TRP A 88 -23.77 11.21 18.63
C TRP A 88 -22.32 11.69 18.81
N PRO A 89 -21.40 11.34 17.89
CA PRO A 89 -20.02 11.78 17.94
C PRO A 89 -19.94 13.31 17.97
N PHE A 90 -19.27 13.85 18.99
CA PHE A 90 -18.95 15.26 19.07
C PHE A 90 -17.47 15.47 18.74
N ILE A 91 -17.17 16.60 18.09
CA ILE A 91 -15.78 17.00 17.84
C ILE A 91 -15.19 17.41 19.19
N ASP A 92 -14.33 16.57 19.75
CA ASP A 92 -13.62 16.91 20.99
C ASP A 92 -12.72 18.12 20.74
N SER A 93 -12.72 19.06 21.67
CA SER A 93 -11.78 20.19 21.68
C SER A 93 -10.30 19.78 21.69
N ARG A 94 -9.98 18.55 22.10
CA ARG A 94 -8.64 17.92 21.97
C ARG A 94 -8.30 17.59 20.52
N PHE A 95 -9.31 17.32 19.69
CA PHE A 95 -9.23 17.22 18.24
C PHE A 95 -9.62 18.54 17.57
N LYS A 96 -9.49 19.69 18.26
CA LYS A 96 -9.48 21.01 17.61
C LYS A 96 -8.68 20.84 16.33
N ILE A 97 -9.24 21.28 15.21
CA ILE A 97 -8.70 21.20 13.84
C ILE A 97 -7.39 22.03 13.77
N GLN A 98 -6.42 21.70 14.61
CA GLN A 98 -5.08 22.25 14.70
C GLN A 98 -4.18 21.62 13.66
N ASP A 99 -4.71 20.68 12.87
CA ASP A 99 -3.99 20.10 11.75
C ASP A 99 -4.74 20.23 10.42
N SER A 100 -5.40 21.38 10.23
CA SER A 100 -5.75 21.85 8.89
C SER A 100 -4.54 21.80 7.95
N SER A 101 -3.33 21.97 8.48
CA SER A 101 -2.08 21.74 7.75
C SER A 101 -1.93 20.31 7.27
N THR A 102 -1.97 19.30 8.15
CA THR A 102 -1.82 17.89 7.73
C THR A 102 -2.88 17.45 6.74
N LEU A 103 -4.14 17.87 6.89
CA LEU A 103 -5.18 17.57 5.91
C LEU A 103 -4.86 18.20 4.54
N THR A 104 -4.46 19.48 4.51
CA THR A 104 -4.05 20.19 3.28
C THR A 104 -2.81 19.54 2.65
N ASP A 105 -1.84 19.15 3.48
CA ASP A 105 -0.60 18.51 3.04
C ASP A 105 -0.89 17.14 2.42
N MET A 106 -1.80 16.36 3.03
CA MET A 106 -2.24 15.07 2.49
C MET A 106 -3.05 15.21 1.20
N GLU A 107 -3.90 16.23 1.06
CA GLU A 107 -4.59 16.54 -0.18
C GLU A 107 -3.59 16.83 -1.31
N GLU A 108 -2.56 17.64 -1.05
CA GLU A 108 -1.53 17.97 -2.03
C GLU A 108 -0.70 16.73 -2.41
N VAL A 109 -0.30 15.92 -1.42
CA VAL A 109 0.40 14.65 -1.64
C VAL A 109 -0.41 13.74 -2.57
N ARG A 110 -1.71 13.55 -2.29
CA ARG A 110 -2.59 12.71 -3.09
C ARG A 110 -2.73 13.25 -4.51
N LYS A 111 -2.84 14.57 -4.67
CA LYS A 111 -2.90 15.23 -5.97
C LYS A 111 -1.62 14.96 -6.78
N ILE A 112 -0.44 15.15 -6.18
CA ILE A 112 0.85 14.89 -6.83
C ILE A 112 0.97 13.42 -7.24
N VAL A 113 0.64 12.49 -6.34
CA VAL A 113 0.67 11.05 -6.62
C VAL A 113 -0.25 10.72 -7.80
N SER A 114 -1.47 11.27 -7.81
CA SER A 114 -2.45 11.01 -8.87
C SER A 114 -1.94 11.50 -10.23
N LEU A 115 -1.43 12.73 -10.30
CA LEU A 115 -0.86 13.31 -11.51
C LEU A 115 0.39 12.54 -11.97
N ALA A 116 1.22 12.09 -11.03
CA ALA A 116 2.43 11.33 -11.34
C ALA A 116 2.10 9.95 -11.89
N LEU A 117 1.14 9.23 -11.30
CA LEU A 117 0.66 7.94 -11.81
C LEU A 117 0.00 8.08 -13.19
N GLU A 118 -0.72 9.18 -13.44
CA GLU A 118 -1.24 9.51 -14.77
C GLU A 118 -0.11 9.77 -15.78
N ALA A 119 0.93 10.51 -15.38
CA ALA A 119 2.12 10.73 -16.21
C ALA A 119 2.85 9.41 -16.52
N ARG A 120 2.94 8.47 -15.55
CA ARG A 120 3.47 7.12 -15.78
C ARG A 120 2.65 6.35 -16.81
N ALA A 121 1.32 6.38 -16.68
CA ALA A 121 0.42 5.72 -17.60
C ALA A 121 0.56 6.27 -19.03
N ARG A 122 0.66 7.60 -19.18
CA ARG A 122 0.91 8.26 -20.47
C ARG A 122 2.27 7.89 -21.08
N ALA A 123 3.29 7.70 -20.25
CA ALA A 123 4.61 7.22 -20.67
C ALA A 123 4.68 5.70 -20.87
N ASN A 124 3.58 4.96 -20.66
CA ASN A 124 3.51 3.50 -20.71
C ASN A 124 4.50 2.78 -19.78
N VAL A 125 4.83 3.39 -18.63
CA VAL A 125 5.76 2.83 -17.64
C VAL A 125 4.97 2.24 -16.47
N LYS A 126 5.03 0.92 -16.31
CA LYS A 126 4.38 0.20 -15.19
C LYS A 126 4.87 0.73 -13.83
N VAL A 127 4.00 0.88 -12.84
CA VAL A 127 4.36 1.37 -11.49
C VAL A 127 5.47 0.54 -10.83
N ARG A 128 5.53 -0.78 -11.11
CA ARG A 128 6.57 -1.67 -10.57
C ARG A 128 7.99 -1.38 -11.06
N GLN A 129 8.14 -0.72 -12.20
CA GLN A 129 9.44 -0.24 -12.68
C GLN A 129 9.85 0.99 -11.87
N PRO A 130 10.87 0.94 -11.00
CA PRO A 130 11.32 2.14 -10.31
C PRO A 130 11.86 3.16 -11.31
N LEU A 131 11.64 4.45 -11.03
CA LEU A 131 12.22 5.56 -11.80
C LEU A 131 13.18 6.38 -10.93
N ALA A 132 14.10 7.08 -11.59
CA ALA A 132 15.12 7.85 -10.88
C ALA A 132 14.51 9.01 -10.10
N SER A 133 13.65 9.81 -10.73
CA SER A 133 13.16 11.05 -10.12
C SER A 133 11.76 11.43 -10.57
N LEU A 134 11.01 12.01 -9.62
CA LEU A 134 9.82 12.81 -9.86
C LEU A 134 10.17 14.28 -9.68
N PHE A 135 9.76 15.10 -10.63
CA PHE A 135 9.86 16.55 -10.55
C PHE A 135 8.48 17.15 -10.34
N VAL A 136 8.35 17.99 -9.32
CA VAL A 136 7.11 18.68 -8.96
C VAL A 136 7.33 20.18 -9.12
N LYS A 137 6.33 20.90 -9.63
CA LYS A 137 6.38 22.36 -9.70
C LYS A 137 6.31 22.97 -8.30
N ASP A 138 7.33 23.72 -7.89
CA ASP A 138 7.27 24.43 -6.60
C ASP A 138 6.32 25.63 -6.70
N LYS A 139 5.23 25.60 -5.95
CA LYS A 139 4.28 26.71 -5.77
C LYS A 139 4.32 27.26 -4.34
N GLY A 140 5.44 27.08 -3.62
CA GLY A 140 5.54 27.36 -2.19
C GLY A 140 4.91 26.23 -1.37
N LEU A 141 5.05 24.99 -1.83
CA LEU A 141 4.41 23.84 -1.21
C LEU A 141 5.11 23.48 0.12
N ARG A 142 4.36 23.38 1.21
CA ARG A 142 4.89 23.01 2.55
C ARG A 142 5.48 21.60 2.62
N ILE A 143 4.92 20.69 1.81
CA ILE A 143 5.32 19.28 1.78
C ILE A 143 6.81 19.07 1.42
N LYS A 144 7.47 20.05 0.79
CA LYS A 144 8.87 19.95 0.38
C LYS A 144 9.84 19.84 1.55
N ASP A 145 9.43 20.35 2.71
CA ASP A 145 10.24 20.36 3.94
C ASP A 145 9.94 19.14 4.83
N SER A 146 8.96 18.31 4.46
CA SER A 146 8.50 17.16 5.26
C SER A 146 9.00 15.84 4.68
N VAL A 147 10.07 15.30 5.26
CA VAL A 147 10.66 14.01 4.86
C VAL A 147 9.62 12.88 4.83
N PRO A 148 8.75 12.70 5.85
CA PRO A 148 7.75 11.62 5.82
C PRO A 148 6.76 11.71 4.65
N LEU A 149 6.37 12.92 4.24
CA LEU A 149 5.47 13.12 3.12
C LEU A 149 6.15 12.89 1.78
N LEU A 150 7.44 13.25 1.66
CA LEU A 150 8.24 12.93 0.49
C LEU A 150 8.47 11.43 0.33
N ASP A 151 8.73 10.72 1.44
CA ASP A 151 8.82 9.25 1.46
C ASP A 151 7.51 8.61 1.01
N LEU A 152 6.38 9.13 1.49
CA LEU A 152 5.07 8.69 1.04
C LEU A 152 4.89 8.86 -0.47
N ILE A 153 5.24 10.02 -1.04
CA ILE A 153 5.17 10.24 -2.50
C ILE A 153 6.11 9.26 -3.25
N LYS A 154 7.33 9.07 -2.76
CA LYS A 154 8.30 8.13 -3.37
C LYS A 154 7.77 6.71 -3.43
N ASP A 155 7.17 6.24 -2.34
CA ASP A 155 6.60 4.90 -2.25
C ASP A 155 5.42 4.71 -3.21
N GLU A 156 4.50 5.67 -3.25
CA GLU A 156 3.28 5.57 -4.07
C GLU A 156 3.58 5.64 -5.57
N VAL A 157 4.50 6.52 -5.98
CA VAL A 157 4.88 6.70 -7.39
C VAL A 157 5.98 5.70 -7.80
N ASN A 158 6.66 5.07 -6.85
CA ASN A 158 7.85 4.23 -7.02
C ASN A 158 9.00 4.97 -7.73
N VAL A 159 9.51 6.01 -7.08
CA VAL A 159 10.65 6.83 -7.54
C VAL A 159 11.73 6.94 -6.47
N LYS A 160 12.99 7.13 -6.86
CA LYS A 160 14.10 7.23 -5.90
C LYS A 160 14.21 8.60 -5.25
N ALA A 161 13.92 9.67 -6.00
CA ALA A 161 13.96 11.03 -5.51
C ALA A 161 12.74 11.85 -5.93
N VAL A 162 12.40 12.85 -5.13
CA VAL A 162 11.39 13.87 -5.45
C VAL A 162 12.10 15.21 -5.35
N SER A 163 12.00 16.02 -6.40
CA SER A 163 12.60 17.35 -6.46
C SER A 163 11.57 18.39 -6.87
N PHE A 164 11.75 19.60 -6.36
CA PHE A 164 10.84 20.72 -6.59
C PHE A 164 11.54 21.80 -7.39
N ASP A 165 10.88 22.29 -8.44
CA ASP A 165 11.42 23.33 -9.31
C ASP A 165 10.32 24.34 -9.68
N SER A 166 10.56 25.61 -9.38
CA SER A 166 9.61 26.71 -9.62
C SER A 166 9.52 27.10 -11.10
N ALA A 167 10.56 26.84 -11.91
CA ALA A 167 10.63 27.22 -13.31
C ALA A 167 9.82 26.29 -14.24
N ARG A 168 9.28 25.17 -13.74
CA ARG A 168 8.55 24.20 -14.56
C ARG A 168 7.19 24.72 -15.03
N SER A 169 6.85 24.38 -16.28
CA SER A 169 5.53 24.64 -16.85
C SER A 169 4.49 23.63 -16.36
N GLN A 170 4.85 22.33 -16.32
CA GLN A 170 3.98 21.24 -15.88
C GLN A 170 3.97 21.07 -14.35
N GLU A 171 2.83 20.65 -13.78
CA GLU A 171 2.72 20.41 -12.33
C GLU A 171 3.59 19.24 -11.86
N VAL A 172 3.68 18.16 -12.65
CA VAL A 172 4.54 17.01 -12.38
C VAL A 172 5.19 16.51 -13.66
N ALA A 173 6.37 15.93 -13.54
CA ALA A 173 7.06 15.24 -14.62
C ALA A 173 7.97 14.14 -14.07
N LEU A 174 8.21 13.12 -14.87
CA LEU A 174 9.00 11.96 -14.48
C LEU A 174 10.29 11.90 -15.28
N ASP A 175 11.36 11.46 -14.63
CA ASP A 175 12.54 10.97 -15.34
C ASP A 175 12.26 9.56 -15.85
N THR A 176 12.09 9.43 -17.16
CA THR A 176 11.83 8.16 -17.83
C THR A 176 13.09 7.44 -18.29
N ALA A 177 14.28 8.02 -18.06
CA ALA A 177 15.52 7.34 -18.37
C ALA A 177 15.72 6.14 -17.42
N LEU A 178 15.91 4.95 -18.00
CA LEU A 178 16.11 3.72 -17.25
C LEU A 178 17.60 3.36 -17.24
N THR A 179 18.21 3.43 -16.06
CA THR A 179 19.56 2.91 -15.86
C THR A 179 19.53 1.39 -15.75
N PRO A 180 20.64 0.67 -16.00
CA PRO A 180 20.70 -0.78 -15.84
C PRO A 180 20.24 -1.25 -14.45
N GLU A 181 20.57 -0.50 -13.39
CA GLU A 181 20.17 -0.82 -12.02
C GLU A 181 18.66 -0.69 -11.80
N LEU A 182 18.03 0.33 -12.40
CA LEU A 182 16.57 0.48 -12.33
C LEU A 182 15.86 -0.63 -13.09
N ILE A 183 16.38 -1.04 -14.25
CA ILE A 183 15.84 -2.16 -15.04
C ILE A 183 15.92 -3.45 -14.23
N ASP A 184 17.09 -3.74 -13.66
CA ASP A 184 17.33 -4.92 -12.81
C ASP A 184 16.36 -4.97 -11.61
N GLU A 185 16.17 -3.85 -10.90
CA GLU A 185 15.22 -3.77 -9.79
C GLU A 185 13.77 -3.96 -10.26
N GLY A 186 13.40 -3.39 -11.42
CA GLY A 186 12.08 -3.55 -12.02
C GLY A 186 11.78 -4.99 -12.40
N GLN A 187 12.75 -5.66 -13.04
CA GLN A 187 12.69 -7.09 -13.38
C GLN A 187 12.56 -7.94 -12.11
N PHE A 188 13.30 -7.62 -11.05
CA PHE A 188 13.22 -8.33 -9.77
C PHE A 188 11.82 -8.21 -9.14
N ARG A 189 11.24 -7.01 -9.15
CA ARG A 189 9.87 -6.80 -8.63
C ARG A 189 8.81 -7.54 -9.43
N GLU A 190 8.95 -7.64 -10.75
CA GLU A 190 8.06 -8.45 -11.59
C GLU A 190 8.20 -9.95 -11.28
N LEU A 191 9.44 -10.45 -11.10
CA LEU A 191 9.68 -11.84 -10.73
C LEU A 191 9.07 -12.16 -9.37
N LEU A 192 9.30 -11.30 -8.37
CA LEU A 192 8.73 -11.44 -7.04
C LEU A 192 7.19 -11.48 -7.08
N ARG A 193 6.56 -10.58 -7.85
CA ARG A 193 5.10 -10.59 -8.04
C ARG A 193 4.63 -11.92 -8.60
N MET A 194 5.30 -12.41 -9.63
CA MET A 194 4.93 -13.66 -10.28
C MET A 194 5.02 -14.84 -9.32
N VAL A 195 6.11 -14.94 -8.54
CA VAL A 195 6.26 -15.97 -7.50
C VAL A 195 5.11 -15.87 -6.48
N GLN A 196 4.78 -14.68 -6.00
CA GLN A 196 3.69 -14.48 -5.03
C GLN A 196 2.30 -14.79 -5.60
N GLU A 197 2.06 -14.48 -6.88
CA GLU A 197 0.83 -14.85 -7.57
C GLU A 197 0.70 -16.37 -7.73
N THR A 198 1.79 -17.05 -8.11
CA THR A 198 1.81 -18.52 -8.17
C THR A 198 1.58 -19.14 -6.79
N ARG A 199 2.17 -18.59 -5.71
CA ARG A 199 1.88 -19.01 -4.33
C ARG A 199 0.39 -18.90 -3.99
N LYS A 200 -0.23 -17.77 -4.36
CA LYS A 200 -1.66 -17.54 -4.12
C LYS A 200 -2.53 -18.53 -4.91
N LYS A 201 -2.22 -18.77 -6.18
CA LYS A 201 -2.93 -19.75 -7.03
C LYS A 201 -2.84 -21.18 -6.47
N MET A 202 -1.69 -21.53 -5.91
CA MET A 202 -1.47 -22.84 -5.27
C MET A 202 -2.00 -22.95 -3.83
N GLY A 203 -2.60 -21.87 -3.31
CA GLY A 203 -3.25 -21.86 -2.01
C GLY A 203 -2.30 -21.95 -0.81
N PHE A 204 -1.06 -21.45 -0.95
CA PHE A 204 -0.13 -21.37 0.18
C PHE A 204 -0.68 -20.43 1.27
N LYS A 205 -0.58 -20.84 2.54
CA LYS A 205 -0.96 -20.01 3.69
C LYS A 205 0.19 -19.09 4.11
N PRO A 206 -0.08 -17.99 4.84
CA PRO A 206 0.96 -17.16 5.43
C PRO A 206 1.91 -18.00 6.30
N GLY A 207 3.22 -17.87 6.07
CA GLY A 207 4.26 -18.61 6.80
C GLY A 207 4.60 -19.99 6.23
N GLU A 208 3.85 -20.53 5.25
CA GLU A 208 4.22 -21.78 4.59
C GLU A 208 5.40 -21.58 3.64
N PHE A 209 6.42 -22.41 3.74
CA PHE A 209 7.58 -22.35 2.83
C PHE A 209 7.29 -23.07 1.51
N ALA A 210 7.91 -22.58 0.43
CA ALA A 210 7.88 -23.21 -0.88
C ALA A 210 9.31 -23.38 -1.43
N ASP A 211 9.51 -24.39 -2.27
CA ASP A 211 10.73 -24.53 -3.07
C ASP A 211 10.47 -24.03 -4.49
N LEU A 212 11.34 -23.14 -4.98
CA LEU A 212 11.23 -22.55 -6.30
C LEU A 212 12.10 -23.33 -7.30
N MET A 213 11.46 -23.96 -8.28
CA MET A 213 12.14 -24.58 -9.42
C MET A 213 12.16 -23.61 -10.59
N VAL A 214 13.34 -23.39 -11.17
CA VAL A 214 13.53 -22.45 -12.28
C VAL A 214 14.25 -23.11 -13.45
N LYS A 215 13.68 -22.99 -14.64
CA LYS A 215 14.37 -23.20 -15.91
C LYS A 215 14.81 -21.84 -16.44
N ALA A 216 16.12 -21.60 -16.43
CA ALA A 216 16.73 -20.38 -16.93
C ALA A 216 18.11 -20.67 -17.52
N GLU A 217 18.47 -19.96 -18.59
CA GLU A 217 19.76 -20.09 -19.27
C GLU A 217 20.45 -18.71 -19.38
N GLY A 218 21.77 -18.71 -19.55
CA GLY A 218 22.56 -17.51 -19.84
C GLY A 218 22.30 -16.35 -18.87
N ALA A 219 21.81 -15.23 -19.41
CA ALA A 219 21.51 -14.02 -18.63
C ALA A 219 20.42 -14.24 -17.58
N SER A 220 19.37 -15.00 -17.89
CA SER A 220 18.27 -15.29 -16.96
C SER A 220 18.74 -16.10 -15.75
N ARG A 221 19.66 -17.04 -15.94
CA ARG A 221 20.23 -17.81 -14.84
C ARG A 221 21.04 -16.94 -13.90
N ARG A 222 21.94 -16.11 -14.45
CA ARG A 222 22.74 -15.15 -13.67
C ARG A 222 21.86 -14.18 -12.89
N PHE A 223 20.77 -13.72 -13.48
CA PHE A 223 19.81 -12.85 -12.81
C PHE A 223 19.18 -13.51 -11.57
N VAL A 224 18.72 -14.77 -11.69
CA VAL A 224 18.16 -15.52 -10.56
C VAL A 224 19.22 -15.82 -9.50
N GLU A 225 20.45 -16.15 -9.92
CA GLU A 225 21.57 -16.39 -8.99
C GLU A 225 21.95 -15.11 -8.23
N GLN A 226 22.00 -13.96 -8.90
CA GLN A 226 22.29 -12.65 -8.30
C GLN A 226 21.23 -12.26 -7.25
N HIS A 227 19.95 -12.47 -7.54
CA HIS A 227 18.85 -12.06 -6.67
C HIS A 227 18.32 -13.15 -5.73
N GLY A 228 18.85 -14.38 -5.83
CA GLY A 228 18.28 -15.55 -5.19
C GLY A 228 18.13 -15.43 -3.68
N ARG A 229 19.15 -14.88 -2.99
CA ARG A 229 19.10 -14.65 -1.54
C ARG A 229 17.96 -13.72 -1.14
N LYS A 230 17.84 -12.58 -1.83
CA LYS A 230 16.79 -11.59 -1.59
C LYS A 230 15.40 -12.14 -1.95
N LEU A 231 15.31 -12.94 -3.01
CA LEU A 231 14.08 -13.60 -3.40
C LEU A 231 13.60 -14.58 -2.32
N MET A 232 14.50 -15.37 -1.73
CA MET A 232 14.13 -16.30 -0.65
C MET A 232 13.62 -15.60 0.60
N GLU A 233 14.28 -14.50 0.99
CA GLU A 233 13.91 -13.68 2.15
C GLU A 233 12.51 -13.07 1.99
N VAL A 234 12.22 -12.46 0.84
CA VAL A 234 10.97 -11.72 0.62
C VAL A 234 9.82 -12.64 0.18
N ALA A 235 10.10 -13.78 -0.44
CA ALA A 235 9.08 -14.68 -0.98
C ALA A 235 8.76 -15.92 -0.13
N THR A 236 9.30 -16.01 1.08
CA THR A 236 9.12 -17.16 2.00
C THR A 236 9.46 -18.48 1.29
N LEU A 237 10.63 -18.53 0.66
CA LEU A 237 11.13 -19.72 -0.03
C LEU A 237 12.16 -20.44 0.83
N ARG A 238 12.17 -21.77 0.78
CA ARG A 238 13.17 -22.61 1.47
C ARG A 238 14.41 -22.80 0.59
N GLY A 239 14.22 -22.94 -0.71
CA GLY A 239 15.31 -23.07 -1.67
C GLY A 239 14.93 -22.65 -3.08
N ILE A 240 15.96 -22.47 -3.90
CA ILE A 240 15.85 -22.25 -5.35
C ILE A 240 16.69 -23.33 -6.03
N SER A 241 16.08 -24.10 -6.94
CA SER A 241 16.76 -25.14 -7.71
C SER A 241 16.60 -24.91 -9.21
N PHE A 242 17.65 -25.22 -9.97
CA PHE A 242 17.65 -25.11 -11.42
C PHE A 242 17.40 -26.49 -12.05
N ALA A 243 16.51 -26.55 -13.03
CA ALA A 243 16.18 -27.78 -13.76
C ALA A 243 16.05 -27.53 -15.27
N ASP A 244 16.40 -28.53 -16.08
CA ASP A 244 16.36 -28.45 -17.56
C ASP A 244 14.92 -28.45 -18.10
N THR A 245 13.99 -29.03 -17.34
CA THR A 245 12.55 -29.07 -17.62
C THR A 245 11.77 -28.64 -16.39
N VAL A 246 10.99 -27.57 -16.53
CA VAL A 246 10.05 -27.08 -15.51
C VAL A 246 8.72 -26.86 -16.20
N GLU A 247 7.68 -27.58 -15.74
CA GLU A 247 6.30 -27.31 -16.13
C GLU A 247 5.73 -26.26 -15.18
N GLY A 248 5.56 -25.04 -15.68
CA GLY A 248 5.17 -23.92 -14.84
C GLY A 248 4.85 -22.66 -15.62
N GLU A 249 4.83 -21.54 -14.89
CA GLU A 249 4.49 -20.25 -15.47
C GLU A 249 5.72 -19.62 -16.13
N THR A 250 5.55 -19.01 -17.31
CA THR A 250 6.65 -18.33 -18.04
C THR A 250 6.76 -16.87 -17.61
N PHE A 251 7.95 -16.48 -17.15
CA PHE A 251 8.32 -15.11 -16.82
C PHE A 251 9.06 -14.48 -18.00
N GLN A 252 8.65 -13.26 -18.37
CA GLN A 252 9.34 -12.46 -19.37
C GLN A 252 9.36 -10.99 -18.94
N ALA A 253 10.56 -10.43 -18.78
CA ALA A 253 10.77 -9.02 -18.49
C ALA A 253 12.05 -8.53 -19.17
N GLY A 254 11.91 -7.75 -20.25
CA GLY A 254 13.05 -7.35 -21.08
C GLY A 254 13.71 -8.57 -21.72
N GLU A 255 15.03 -8.72 -21.51
CA GLU A 255 15.82 -9.84 -22.00
C GLU A 255 15.75 -11.08 -21.10
N ILE A 256 15.19 -10.96 -19.89
CA ILE A 256 15.09 -12.07 -18.94
C ILE A 256 13.86 -12.91 -19.28
N VAL A 257 14.11 -14.15 -19.66
CA VAL A 257 13.09 -15.18 -19.94
C VAL A 257 13.41 -16.42 -19.11
N LEU A 258 12.46 -16.88 -18.30
CA LEU A 258 12.58 -18.11 -17.50
C LEU A 258 11.22 -18.76 -17.30
N VAL A 259 11.21 -20.05 -16.95
CA VAL A 259 10.00 -20.77 -16.53
C VAL A 259 10.16 -21.13 -15.06
N LEU A 260 9.13 -20.88 -14.25
CA LEU A 260 9.16 -21.18 -12.82
C LEU A 260 7.99 -22.04 -12.38
N ALA A 261 8.25 -22.89 -11.40
CA ALA A 261 7.24 -23.67 -10.69
C ALA A 261 7.53 -23.64 -9.19
N LEU A 262 6.49 -23.77 -8.38
CA LEU A 262 6.62 -23.90 -6.93
C LEU A 262 6.24 -25.31 -6.51
N VAL A 263 7.03 -25.86 -5.60
CA VAL A 263 6.75 -27.15 -4.96
C VAL A 263 6.47 -26.90 -3.48
N LYS A 264 5.46 -27.58 -2.94
CA LYS A 264 5.19 -27.55 -1.50
C LYS A 264 6.29 -28.31 -0.78
N SER A 265 6.92 -27.63 0.17
CA SER A 265 8.00 -28.15 1.00
C SER A 265 7.52 -28.72 2.33
#